data_AF-A0A945PCH2-F1
#
_entry.id   AF-A0A945PCH2-F1
#
_cell.length_a   1.000
_cell.length_b   1.000
_cell.length_c   1.000
_cell.angle_alpha   90.00
_cell.angle_beta   90.00
_cell.angle_gamma   90.00
#
_symmetry.space_group_name_H-M   'P 1'
#
loop_
_entity.id
_entity.type
_entity.pdbx_description
1 polymer ?
#
loop_
_entity_poly.entity_id
_entity_poly.type
_entity_poly.pdbx_seq_one_letter_code
_entity_poly.pdbx_strand_id
1 'polypeptide(L)'
;DACLALDVPKEGEPFGDHLSDRYMYLANQALRAARQQVPDAQVTAYAYAVTEQPPRRERLEDGVVLQFVTTMADPFDDVRGIYDGWQEMGATQFMFRPNDLCVELGLPLGLEKRIWAHQQIAVNRGAKGTDHDAVYGLWTGMSGLTYYVLARSHIDPSRPFEDWVMEYTATFGAAQPEVDAWFTHWRRKFDEVILPANGNTRSDGGRGFLRWNGLGGISTRIREFYDESDFDKTDSLLAAAARRDLSDEQRRNVQRLQLGNRHNRLTFEAMEAVNRADTADSRSTAEALLAFRESMRDSLRVNWRVLFSTQHQMGDATGITALLVEPRIIERRAFDVPAASQAPAIDGLLDERIWSTGRRTAEMVDNATAGEPEAATDVYLAWDGEGLYVGLSCSEPLLDDVIEQTAERDGPAWLDNAVEIFIDGRSSRRDFHQFIVTSGGALLDGRKENGVFSSDWDAELGEELEYAVTRTADGWSAEMRVSWAAVEMESPEVGDQFRFNITRDRNVSVAGRSEASALSPTFGGFHAPARFTTVTLR
;
A
#
# COMPACT_ATOMS: atom_id res chain seq x y z
N ASP A 1 -3.65 -27.60 -20.62
CA ASP A 1 -3.54 -28.99 -20.13
C ASP A 1 -2.12 -29.47 -19.91
N ALA A 2 -1.19 -29.34 -20.87
CA ALA A 2 0.19 -29.82 -20.70
C ALA A 2 0.93 -29.25 -19.47
N CYS A 3 0.67 -27.99 -19.09
CA CYS A 3 1.32 -27.36 -17.93
C CYS A 3 0.90 -27.97 -16.57
N LEU A 4 -0.25 -28.64 -16.50
CA LEU A 4 -0.77 -29.27 -15.27
C LEU A 4 -0.33 -30.73 -15.12
N ALA A 5 0.31 -31.30 -16.14
CA ALA A 5 0.71 -32.71 -16.14
C ALA A 5 1.77 -33.05 -15.07
N LEU A 6 2.41 -32.04 -14.49
CA LEU A 6 3.41 -32.18 -13.44
C LEU A 6 2.79 -32.14 -12.03
N ASP A 7 1.53 -31.73 -11.90
CA ASP A 7 0.86 -31.62 -10.61
C ASP A 7 0.46 -32.98 -10.06
N VAL A 8 0.45 -33.08 -8.73
CA VAL A 8 0.05 -34.30 -8.02
C VAL A 8 -1.05 -33.95 -7.00
N PRO A 9 -2.23 -33.50 -7.45
CA PRO A 9 -3.31 -33.12 -6.54
C PRO A 9 -3.84 -34.34 -5.79
N LYS A 10 -4.26 -34.14 -4.54
CA LYS A 10 -5.02 -35.15 -3.78
C LYS A 10 -6.51 -34.99 -4.06
N GLU A 11 -7.26 -36.08 -3.91
CA GLU A 11 -8.72 -36.05 -4.02
C GLU A 11 -9.30 -35.04 -3.01
N GLY A 12 -10.11 -34.09 -3.50
CA GLY A 12 -10.72 -33.04 -2.69
C GLY A 12 -9.82 -31.83 -2.37
N GLU A 13 -8.58 -31.79 -2.88
CA GLU A 13 -7.66 -30.67 -2.67
C GLU A 13 -7.96 -29.50 -3.64
N PRO A 14 -8.12 -28.25 -3.15
CA PRO A 14 -8.28 -27.07 -4.00
C PRO A 14 -7.11 -26.85 -4.97
N PHE A 15 -7.45 -26.39 -6.18
CA PHE A 15 -6.45 -26.01 -7.17
C PHE A 15 -5.70 -24.76 -6.69
N GLY A 16 -4.42 -24.92 -6.35
CA GLY A 16 -3.58 -23.86 -5.79
C GLY A 16 -3.00 -24.19 -4.42
N ASP A 17 -3.54 -25.16 -3.70
CA ASP A 17 -3.03 -25.48 -2.35
C ASP A 17 -1.65 -26.17 -2.38
N HIS A 18 -1.32 -26.84 -3.50
CA HIS A 18 -0.08 -27.62 -3.60
C HIS A 18 0.46 -27.73 -5.03
N LEU A 19 1.28 -26.77 -5.44
CA LEU A 19 1.86 -26.68 -6.78
C LEU A 19 3.38 -26.90 -6.82
N SER A 20 4.01 -27.31 -5.73
CA SER A 20 5.47 -27.41 -5.62
C SER A 20 6.14 -28.25 -6.71
N ASP A 21 5.53 -29.35 -7.15
CA ASP A 21 6.11 -30.24 -8.16
C ASP A 21 6.46 -29.55 -9.48
N ARG A 22 5.56 -28.73 -10.02
CA ARG A 22 5.82 -28.03 -11.29
C ARG A 22 6.89 -26.94 -11.14
N TYR A 23 6.93 -26.27 -10.00
CA TYR A 23 7.90 -25.20 -9.74
C TYR A 23 9.29 -25.79 -9.48
N MET A 24 9.38 -26.92 -8.78
CA MET A 24 10.65 -27.61 -8.59
C MET A 24 11.16 -28.25 -9.88
N TYR A 25 10.26 -28.70 -10.75
CA TYR A 25 10.66 -29.14 -12.09
C TYR A 25 11.29 -27.98 -12.87
N LEU A 26 10.66 -26.79 -12.86
CA LEU A 26 11.21 -25.59 -13.47
C LEU A 26 12.58 -25.21 -12.86
N ALA A 27 12.71 -25.24 -11.54
CA ALA A 27 13.97 -24.93 -10.85
C ALA A 27 15.09 -25.89 -11.27
N ASN A 28 14.81 -27.19 -11.34
CA ASN A 28 15.76 -28.20 -11.83
C ASN A 28 16.15 -27.95 -13.29
N GLN A 29 15.19 -27.63 -14.17
CA GLN A 29 15.50 -27.32 -15.58
C GLN A 29 16.36 -26.05 -15.70
N ALA A 30 16.02 -25.00 -14.94
CA ALA A 30 16.79 -23.77 -14.90
C ALA A 30 18.21 -24.02 -14.39
N LEU A 31 18.38 -24.84 -13.36
CA LEU A 31 19.69 -25.21 -12.82
C LEU A 31 20.55 -25.94 -13.86
N ARG A 32 19.99 -26.96 -14.52
CA ARG A 32 20.68 -27.70 -15.58
C ARG A 32 21.09 -26.78 -16.73
N ALA A 33 20.21 -25.87 -17.15
CA ALA A 33 20.51 -24.89 -18.19
C ALA A 33 21.60 -23.90 -17.76
N ALA A 34 21.52 -23.36 -16.54
CA ALA A 34 22.52 -22.45 -16.00
C ALA A 34 23.91 -23.13 -15.93
N ARG A 35 23.96 -24.40 -15.51
CA ARG A 35 25.21 -25.17 -15.41
C ARG A 35 25.87 -25.53 -16.73
N GLN A 36 25.15 -25.44 -17.85
CA GLN A 36 25.78 -25.53 -19.18
C GLN A 36 26.68 -24.32 -19.46
N GLN A 37 26.40 -23.18 -18.85
CA GLN A 37 27.15 -21.92 -19.03
C GLN A 37 28.09 -21.64 -17.87
N VAL A 38 27.64 -21.89 -16.64
CA VAL A 38 28.36 -21.60 -15.39
C VAL A 38 28.31 -22.87 -14.53
N PRO A 39 29.34 -23.73 -14.57
CA PRO A 39 29.29 -25.09 -14.00
C PRO A 39 28.92 -25.17 -12.51
N ASP A 40 29.23 -24.14 -11.73
CA ASP A 40 28.96 -24.01 -10.30
C ASP A 40 27.71 -23.17 -9.99
N ALA A 41 26.90 -22.84 -10.99
CA ALA A 41 25.66 -22.11 -10.80
C ALA A 41 24.73 -22.82 -9.81
N GLN A 42 24.03 -21.99 -9.04
CA GLN A 42 22.91 -22.35 -8.18
C GLN A 42 21.66 -21.60 -8.64
N VAL A 43 20.49 -22.16 -8.39
CA VAL A 43 19.20 -21.54 -8.68
C VAL A 43 18.40 -21.43 -7.39
N THR A 44 17.80 -20.27 -7.17
CA THR A 44 16.89 -20.08 -6.03
C THR A 44 15.45 -20.38 -6.42
N ALA A 45 14.71 -21.01 -5.52
CA ALA A 45 13.26 -21.18 -5.65
C ALA A 45 12.59 -20.90 -4.30
N TYR A 46 11.31 -20.55 -4.32
CA TYR A 46 10.55 -20.26 -3.10
C TYR A 46 9.82 -21.50 -2.61
N ALA A 47 9.83 -21.68 -1.28
CA ALA A 47 8.83 -22.46 -0.58
C ALA A 47 7.86 -21.47 0.07
N TYR A 48 6.88 -21.01 -0.72
CA TYR A 48 5.95 -19.92 -0.35
C TYR A 48 4.58 -20.08 -1.00
N ALA A 49 3.52 -19.72 -0.27
CA ALA A 49 2.13 -19.76 -0.73
C ALA A 49 1.78 -21.14 -1.32
N VAL A 50 1.45 -21.21 -2.61
CA VAL A 50 1.09 -22.44 -3.33
C VAL A 50 2.25 -23.46 -3.41
N THR A 51 3.45 -23.06 -3.02
CA THR A 51 4.67 -23.89 -2.97
C THR A 51 5.21 -24.06 -1.55
N GLU A 52 4.46 -23.71 -0.51
CA GLU A 52 4.95 -23.79 0.88
C GLU A 52 5.31 -25.23 1.30
N GLN A 53 4.51 -26.20 0.84
CA GLN A 53 4.68 -27.62 1.15
C GLN A 53 5.69 -28.31 0.20
N PRO A 54 6.41 -29.35 0.63
CA PRO A 54 7.34 -30.07 -0.23
C PRO A 54 6.65 -30.74 -1.44
N PRO A 55 7.33 -30.88 -2.59
CA PRO A 55 6.79 -31.59 -3.75
C PRO A 55 6.48 -33.04 -3.42
N ARG A 56 5.54 -33.66 -4.15
CA ARG A 56 5.13 -35.06 -3.93
C ARG A 56 5.84 -36.03 -4.86
N ARG A 57 6.37 -35.54 -5.98
CA ARG A 57 7.00 -36.31 -7.05
C ARG A 57 8.39 -35.78 -7.36
N GLU A 58 8.53 -34.49 -7.61
CA GLU A 58 9.78 -33.89 -8.06
C GLU A 58 10.80 -33.84 -6.93
N ARG A 59 11.95 -34.50 -7.12
CA ARG A 59 13.09 -34.38 -6.19
C ARG A 59 14.00 -33.25 -6.64
N LEU A 60 14.50 -32.48 -5.69
CA LEU A 60 15.36 -31.34 -5.98
C LEU A 60 16.77 -31.84 -6.29
N GLU A 61 17.39 -31.20 -7.28
CA GLU A 61 18.81 -31.41 -7.57
C GLU A 61 19.70 -30.57 -6.66
N ASP A 62 20.90 -31.08 -6.39
CA ASP A 62 21.91 -30.35 -5.64
C ASP A 62 22.31 -29.06 -6.39
N GLY A 63 22.11 -27.91 -5.77
CA GLY A 63 22.25 -26.58 -6.38
C GLY A 63 20.96 -25.77 -6.43
N VAL A 64 19.80 -26.37 -6.12
CA VAL A 64 18.58 -25.60 -5.82
C VAL A 64 18.62 -25.12 -4.38
N VAL A 65 18.62 -23.80 -4.18
CA VAL A 65 18.58 -23.16 -2.86
C VAL A 65 17.16 -22.69 -2.57
N LEU A 66 16.52 -23.27 -1.55
CA LEU A 66 15.15 -22.94 -1.19
C LEU A 66 15.08 -21.72 -0.27
N GLN A 67 14.39 -20.67 -0.72
CA GLN A 67 14.01 -19.56 0.13
C GLN A 67 12.72 -19.91 0.87
N PHE A 68 12.85 -20.22 2.15
CA PHE A 68 11.78 -20.74 2.97
C PHE A 68 11.03 -19.62 3.68
N VAL A 69 9.74 -19.47 3.32
CA VAL A 69 8.89 -18.40 3.82
C VAL A 69 7.95 -18.93 4.90
N THR A 70 8.34 -18.72 6.15
CA THR A 70 7.52 -19.03 7.34
C THR A 70 7.05 -17.76 7.99
N THR A 71 5.88 -17.80 8.63
CA THR A 71 5.44 -16.71 9.50
C THR A 71 5.86 -16.99 10.93
N MET A 72 6.17 -15.93 11.67
CA MET A 72 6.47 -16.04 13.09
C MET A 72 5.26 -16.50 13.89
N ALA A 73 4.06 -16.52 13.32
CA ALA A 73 2.88 -17.12 13.94
C ALA A 73 2.88 -18.66 13.91
N ASP A 74 3.66 -19.30 13.03
CA ASP A 74 3.60 -20.76 12.85
C ASP A 74 4.12 -21.51 14.10
N PRO A 75 3.49 -22.64 14.46
CA PRO A 75 4.05 -23.53 15.49
C PRO A 75 5.42 -24.06 15.08
N PHE A 76 6.37 -24.09 16.01
CA PHE A 76 7.74 -24.51 15.71
C PHE A 76 7.85 -25.94 15.18
N ASP A 77 7.03 -26.87 15.69
CA ASP A 77 7.04 -28.27 15.24
C ASP A 77 6.51 -28.42 13.82
N ASP A 78 5.49 -27.65 13.44
CA ASP A 78 4.97 -27.61 12.08
C ASP A 78 6.05 -27.12 11.11
N VAL A 79 6.74 -26.03 11.46
CA VAL A 79 7.84 -25.51 10.65
C VAL A 79 8.95 -26.55 10.50
N ARG A 80 9.37 -27.19 11.59
CA ARG A 80 10.36 -28.29 11.55
C ARG A 80 9.95 -29.40 10.59
N GLY A 81 8.70 -29.86 10.69
CA GLY A 81 8.17 -30.93 9.83
C GLY A 81 8.16 -30.56 8.35
N ILE A 82 7.86 -29.30 8.02
CA ILE A 82 7.91 -28.84 6.61
C ILE A 82 9.35 -28.88 6.09
N TYR A 83 10.32 -28.36 6.85
CA TYR A 83 11.73 -28.45 6.44
C TYR A 83 12.19 -29.91 6.27
N ASP A 84 11.82 -30.79 7.20
CA ASP A 84 12.18 -32.20 7.15
C ASP A 84 11.62 -32.85 5.86
N GLY A 85 10.37 -32.56 5.50
CA GLY A 85 9.76 -32.99 4.24
C GLY A 85 10.47 -32.45 2.99
N TRP A 86 10.97 -31.21 3.02
CA TRP A 86 11.79 -30.68 1.91
C TRP A 86 13.14 -31.40 1.80
N GLN A 87 13.78 -31.72 2.93
CA GLN A 87 15.02 -32.51 2.94
C GLN A 87 14.80 -33.93 2.41
N GLU A 88 13.68 -34.57 2.74
CA GLU A 88 13.28 -35.86 2.18
C GLU A 88 13.14 -35.83 0.65
N MET A 89 12.75 -34.68 0.10
CA MET A 89 12.66 -34.43 -1.34
C MET A 89 13.97 -33.96 -1.98
N GLY A 90 15.09 -33.95 -1.24
CA GLY A 90 16.42 -33.68 -1.77
C GLY A 90 16.91 -32.24 -1.57
N ALA A 91 16.18 -31.39 -0.85
CA ALA A 91 16.67 -30.06 -0.51
C ALA A 91 17.86 -30.15 0.46
N THR A 92 19.03 -29.66 0.03
CA THR A 92 20.26 -29.64 0.84
C THR A 92 20.65 -28.23 1.29
N GLN A 93 20.01 -27.19 0.75
CA GLN A 93 20.36 -25.79 0.95
C GLN A 93 19.11 -24.93 1.12
N PHE A 94 19.09 -24.15 2.20
CA PHE A 94 17.98 -23.27 2.55
C PHE A 94 18.46 -21.82 2.73
N MET A 95 17.56 -20.87 2.54
CA MET A 95 17.64 -19.52 3.06
C MET A 95 16.39 -19.25 3.90
N PHE A 96 16.55 -18.68 5.09
CA PHE A 96 15.42 -18.28 5.91
C PHE A 96 14.90 -16.92 5.42
N ARG A 97 13.66 -16.89 4.91
CA ARG A 97 13.06 -15.72 4.26
C ARG A 97 11.71 -15.37 4.88
N PRO A 98 11.64 -14.81 6.11
CA PRO A 98 10.37 -14.39 6.69
C PRO A 98 9.91 -13.05 6.12
N ASN A 99 8.59 -12.82 6.11
CA ASN A 99 8.00 -11.54 5.70
C ASN A 99 7.57 -10.67 6.91
N ASP A 100 7.65 -11.17 8.14
CA ASP A 100 7.05 -10.53 9.32
C ASP A 100 7.66 -9.16 9.68
N LEU A 101 8.83 -8.81 9.13
CA LEU A 101 9.47 -7.48 9.28
C LEU A 101 9.09 -6.48 8.18
N CYS A 102 8.27 -6.90 7.20
CA CYS A 102 7.93 -6.10 6.01
C CYS A 102 6.76 -5.16 6.19
N VAL A 103 6.22 -5.08 7.41
CA VAL A 103 5.10 -4.21 7.77
C VAL A 103 5.18 -3.97 9.28
N GLU A 104 5.13 -2.71 9.71
CA GLU A 104 5.17 -2.35 11.14
C GLU A 104 4.25 -1.15 11.42
N LEU A 105 3.48 -1.24 12.50
CA LEU A 105 2.40 -0.30 12.83
C LEU A 105 2.87 0.97 13.56
N GLY A 106 4.15 1.03 13.94
CA GLY A 106 4.62 2.01 14.92
C GLY A 106 4.35 1.58 16.36
N LEU A 107 4.24 0.27 16.61
CA LEU A 107 3.96 -0.34 17.91
C LEU A 107 4.91 -1.52 18.14
N PRO A 108 5.28 -1.80 19.41
CA PRO A 108 6.14 -2.92 19.74
C PRO A 108 5.37 -4.23 19.60
N LEU A 109 5.92 -5.15 18.80
CA LEU A 109 5.37 -6.50 18.63
C LEU A 109 6.05 -7.54 19.51
N GLY A 110 7.29 -7.34 19.99
CA GLY A 110 7.97 -8.34 20.85
C GLY A 110 8.40 -9.63 20.13
N LEU A 111 8.69 -9.55 18.82
CA LEU A 111 8.97 -10.70 17.96
C LEU A 111 10.37 -11.32 18.14
N GLU A 112 11.28 -10.69 18.87
CA GLU A 112 12.72 -10.98 18.82
C GLU A 112 13.06 -12.44 19.16
N LYS A 113 12.32 -13.07 20.10
CA LYS A 113 12.59 -14.45 20.50
C LYS A 113 12.09 -15.44 19.48
N ARG A 114 10.92 -15.18 18.87
CA ARG A 114 10.33 -16.06 17.86
C ARG A 114 11.13 -16.01 16.57
N ILE A 115 11.50 -14.81 16.09
CA ILE A 115 12.33 -14.70 14.89
C ILE A 115 13.68 -15.39 15.05
N TRP A 116 14.31 -15.23 16.21
CA TRP A 116 15.52 -15.99 16.55
C TRP A 116 15.24 -17.50 16.52
N ALA A 117 14.16 -17.98 17.15
CA ALA A 117 13.86 -19.41 17.19
C ALA A 117 13.56 -20.02 15.80
N HIS A 118 12.81 -19.32 14.93
CA HIS A 118 12.58 -19.76 13.55
C HIS A 118 13.89 -19.75 12.74
N GLN A 119 14.75 -18.74 12.93
CA GLN A 119 16.08 -18.72 12.31
C GLN A 119 16.91 -19.93 12.76
N GLN A 120 16.89 -20.29 14.05
CA GLN A 120 17.60 -21.46 14.56
C GLN A 120 17.09 -22.78 13.96
N ILE A 121 15.78 -22.90 13.70
CA ILE A 121 15.22 -24.06 13.00
C ILE A 121 15.86 -24.21 11.61
N ALA A 122 16.02 -23.10 10.89
CA ALA A 122 16.63 -23.07 9.57
C ALA A 122 18.14 -23.36 9.62
N VAL A 123 18.88 -22.70 10.52
CA VAL A 123 20.34 -22.88 10.69
C VAL A 123 20.67 -24.33 11.03
N ASN A 124 19.91 -24.94 11.94
CA ASN A 124 20.09 -26.35 12.33
C ASN A 124 19.80 -27.35 11.19
N ARG A 125 19.25 -26.88 10.07
CA ARG A 125 18.96 -27.68 8.87
C ARG A 125 19.81 -27.30 7.66
N GLY A 126 20.89 -26.53 7.90
CA GLY A 126 21.87 -26.20 6.88
C GLY A 126 21.54 -24.94 6.07
N ALA A 127 20.71 -24.03 6.60
CA ALA A 127 20.50 -22.74 5.98
C ALA A 127 21.83 -22.00 5.75
N LYS A 128 22.00 -21.45 4.55
CA LYS A 128 23.22 -20.78 4.07
C LYS A 128 23.18 -19.26 4.24
N GLY A 129 21.99 -18.72 4.49
CA GLY A 129 21.78 -17.29 4.64
C GLY A 129 20.33 -16.99 4.98
N THR A 130 20.02 -15.70 4.95
CA THR A 130 18.68 -15.17 5.20
C THR A 130 18.36 -14.10 4.16
N ASP A 131 17.07 -13.91 3.92
CA ASP A 131 16.53 -12.83 3.12
C ASP A 131 15.36 -12.23 3.89
N HIS A 132 15.61 -11.14 4.62
CA HIS A 132 14.56 -10.44 5.34
C HIS A 132 13.98 -9.41 4.40
N ASP A 133 12.86 -9.78 3.76
CA ASP A 133 12.17 -9.08 2.68
C ASP A 133 12.12 -7.54 2.87
N ALA A 134 12.00 -7.06 4.12
CA ALA A 134 12.48 -5.72 4.48
C ALA A 134 12.93 -5.61 5.96
N VAL A 135 13.77 -4.60 6.23
CA VAL A 135 14.10 -4.08 7.57
C VAL A 135 13.96 -2.57 7.52
N TYR A 136 12.78 -2.05 7.87
CA TYR A 136 12.46 -0.64 7.62
C TYR A 136 13.09 0.36 8.59
N GLY A 137 13.80 -0.10 9.61
CA GLY A 137 14.55 0.79 10.50
C GLY A 137 13.67 1.49 11.54
N LEU A 138 12.64 0.80 12.04
CA LEU A 138 11.82 1.26 13.16
C LEU A 138 12.45 0.84 14.49
N TRP A 139 13.53 1.54 14.85
CA TRP A 139 14.38 1.13 15.96
C TRP A 139 13.81 1.51 17.34
N THR A 140 13.54 2.80 17.54
CA THR A 140 13.36 3.41 18.86
C THR A 140 12.05 2.98 19.53
N GLY A 141 12.13 2.07 20.50
CA GLY A 141 10.96 1.59 21.26
C GLY A 141 10.03 0.66 20.47
N MET A 142 10.44 0.18 19.29
CA MET A 142 9.66 -0.73 18.44
C MET A 142 10.46 -2.03 18.20
N SER A 143 11.23 -2.07 17.11
CA SER A 143 11.87 -3.31 16.61
C SER A 143 13.39 -3.35 16.85
N GLY A 144 13.96 -2.39 17.58
CA GLY A 144 15.42 -2.29 17.80
C GLY A 144 16.07 -3.55 18.38
N LEU A 145 15.45 -4.19 19.39
CA LEU A 145 15.98 -5.46 19.94
C LEU A 145 15.84 -6.61 18.94
N THR A 146 14.75 -6.64 18.16
CA THR A 146 14.54 -7.64 17.10
C THR A 146 15.64 -7.55 16.06
N TYR A 147 15.93 -6.35 15.56
CA TYR A 147 16.99 -6.13 14.59
C TYR A 147 18.38 -6.44 15.17
N TYR A 148 18.63 -6.10 16.42
CA TYR A 148 19.89 -6.40 17.08
C TYR A 148 20.10 -7.92 17.24
N VAL A 149 19.12 -8.63 17.79
CA VAL A 149 19.16 -10.10 17.94
C VAL A 149 19.39 -10.75 16.58
N LEU A 150 18.65 -10.29 15.56
CA LEU A 150 18.81 -10.80 14.20
C LEU A 150 20.22 -10.54 13.66
N ALA A 151 20.75 -9.33 13.76
CA ALA A 151 22.10 -9.03 13.28
C ALA A 151 23.17 -9.85 14.00
N ARG A 152 23.04 -10.04 15.32
CA ARG A 152 24.02 -10.77 16.13
C ARG A 152 23.95 -12.28 15.96
N SER A 153 22.75 -12.84 15.80
CA SER A 153 22.56 -14.28 15.57
C SER A 153 23.18 -14.77 14.25
N HIS A 154 23.37 -13.89 13.26
CA HIS A 154 24.12 -14.22 12.05
C HIS A 154 25.63 -14.36 12.29
N ILE A 155 26.17 -13.64 13.28
CA ILE A 155 27.60 -13.66 13.60
C ILE A 155 27.93 -14.91 14.41
N ASP A 156 27.08 -15.26 15.38
CA ASP A 156 27.26 -16.44 16.22
C ASP A 156 25.93 -17.15 16.46
N PRO A 157 25.44 -17.96 15.52
CA PRO A 157 24.14 -18.61 15.68
C PRO A 157 24.09 -19.61 16.84
N SER A 158 25.24 -20.01 17.39
CA SER A 158 25.30 -20.97 18.50
C SER A 158 24.98 -20.36 19.86
N ARG A 159 25.08 -19.03 20.00
CA ARG A 159 24.80 -18.33 21.26
C ARG A 159 23.30 -18.33 21.57
N PRO A 160 22.92 -18.58 22.83
CA PRO A 160 21.52 -18.60 23.26
C PRO A 160 20.90 -17.20 23.16
N PHE A 161 19.58 -17.17 22.96
CA PHE A 161 18.81 -15.93 22.83
C PHE A 161 19.03 -14.96 23.99
N GLU A 162 19.04 -15.48 25.22
CA GLU A 162 19.15 -14.70 26.45
C GLU A 162 20.46 -13.91 26.52
N ASP A 163 21.55 -14.44 25.94
CA ASP A 163 22.84 -13.74 25.88
C ASP A 163 22.77 -12.50 24.98
N TRP A 164 21.97 -12.54 23.90
CA TRP A 164 21.79 -11.39 23.01
C TRP A 164 20.97 -10.28 23.66
N VAL A 165 19.93 -10.66 24.41
CA VAL A 165 19.15 -9.70 25.20
C VAL A 165 20.03 -9.09 26.29
N MET A 166 20.83 -9.89 26.98
CA MET A 166 21.75 -9.41 28.01
C MET A 166 22.80 -8.46 27.42
N GLU A 167 23.41 -8.81 26.28
CA GLU A 167 24.39 -7.96 25.59
C GLU A 167 23.78 -6.60 25.19
N TYR A 168 22.57 -6.61 24.62
CA TYR A 168 21.87 -5.38 24.24
C TYR A 168 21.52 -4.52 25.46
N THR A 169 20.91 -5.13 26.48
CA THR A 169 20.42 -4.42 27.67
C THR A 169 21.55 -3.96 28.60
N ALA A 170 22.73 -4.59 28.56
CA ALA A 170 23.92 -4.13 29.28
C ALA A 170 24.35 -2.70 28.87
N THR A 171 23.99 -2.25 27.67
CA THR A 171 24.25 -0.87 27.20
C THR A 171 23.50 0.21 27.99
N PHE A 172 22.58 -0.19 28.88
CA PHE A 172 21.84 0.68 29.78
C PHE A 172 22.42 0.72 31.21
N GLY A 173 23.50 -0.01 31.48
CA GLY A 173 24.22 0.03 32.75
C GLY A 173 23.33 -0.32 33.95
N ALA A 174 23.30 0.54 34.97
CA ALA A 174 22.51 0.32 36.18
C ALA A 174 20.99 0.26 35.94
N ALA A 175 20.51 0.68 34.76
CA ALA A 175 19.11 0.57 34.35
C ALA A 175 18.77 -0.71 33.58
N GLN A 176 19.74 -1.62 33.39
CA GLN A 176 19.53 -2.88 32.67
C GLN A 176 18.32 -3.68 33.19
N PRO A 177 18.09 -3.86 34.50
CA PRO A 177 16.96 -4.65 34.99
C PRO A 177 15.59 -4.11 34.57
N GLU A 178 15.40 -2.79 34.61
CA GLU A 178 14.16 -2.15 34.17
C GLU A 178 13.94 -2.25 32.65
N VAL A 179 15.03 -2.14 31.88
CA VAL A 179 14.97 -2.23 30.41
C VAL A 179 14.71 -3.66 29.96
N ASP A 180 15.30 -4.66 30.62
CA ASP A 180 14.98 -6.07 30.38
C ASP A 180 13.50 -6.38 30.69
N ALA A 181 12.98 -5.84 31.79
CA ALA A 181 11.57 -5.96 32.14
C ALA A 181 10.65 -5.28 31.09
N TRP A 182 11.09 -4.17 30.49
CA TRP A 182 10.37 -3.48 29.42
C TRP A 182 10.25 -4.35 28.17
N PHE A 183 11.36 -4.92 27.67
CA PHE A 183 11.32 -5.82 26.50
C PHE A 183 10.53 -7.10 26.80
N THR A 184 10.69 -7.65 28.00
CA THR A 184 9.96 -8.83 28.44
C THR A 184 8.45 -8.61 28.46
N HIS A 185 7.98 -7.41 28.82
CA HIS A 185 6.56 -7.09 28.80
C HIS A 185 5.97 -7.20 27.38
N TRP A 186 6.61 -6.59 26.38
CA TRP A 186 6.13 -6.64 25.00
C TRP A 186 6.25 -8.03 24.37
N ARG A 187 7.33 -8.77 24.67
CA ARG A 187 7.45 -10.18 24.29
C ARG A 187 6.30 -11.03 24.82
N ARG A 188 5.95 -10.84 26.09
CA ARG A 188 4.79 -11.53 26.70
C ARG A 188 3.48 -11.11 26.05
N LYS A 189 3.31 -9.83 25.69
CA LYS A 189 2.12 -9.38 24.96
C LYS A 189 1.96 -10.13 23.63
N PHE A 190 3.06 -10.37 22.92
CA PHE A 190 3.03 -11.22 21.73
C PHE A 190 2.56 -12.64 22.03
N ASP A 191 3.27 -13.33 22.92
CA ASP A 191 3.08 -14.76 23.16
C ASP A 191 1.73 -15.07 23.85
N GLU A 192 1.25 -14.18 24.72
CA GLU A 192 0.08 -14.41 25.57
C GLU A 192 -1.21 -13.80 25.01
N VAL A 193 -1.12 -12.81 24.12
CA VAL A 193 -2.29 -12.07 23.59
C VAL A 193 -2.35 -12.11 22.08
N ILE A 194 -1.34 -11.59 21.39
CA ILE A 194 -1.38 -11.40 19.93
C ILE A 194 -1.38 -12.74 19.20
N LEU A 195 -0.46 -13.64 19.55
CA LEU A 195 -0.29 -14.92 18.89
C LEU A 195 -1.52 -15.84 19.06
N PRO A 196 -2.08 -16.05 20.27
CA PRO A 196 -3.30 -16.86 20.43
C PRO A 196 -4.51 -16.28 19.69
N ALA A 197 -4.61 -14.94 19.59
CA ALA A 197 -5.70 -14.27 18.92
C ALA A 197 -5.60 -14.33 17.38
N ASN A 198 -4.42 -14.64 16.82
CA ASN A 198 -4.20 -14.79 15.37
C ASN A 198 -5.05 -15.90 14.72
N GLY A 199 -5.64 -16.81 15.52
CA GLY A 199 -6.49 -17.90 15.04
C GLY A 199 -5.69 -19.07 14.43
N ASN A 200 -6.39 -20.15 14.06
CA ASN A 200 -5.79 -21.29 13.36
C ASN A 200 -5.85 -21.06 11.84
N THR A 201 -4.74 -20.56 11.31
CA THR A 201 -4.49 -20.18 9.90
C THR A 201 -4.78 -21.28 8.87
N ARG A 202 -4.86 -22.56 9.30
CA ARG A 202 -5.17 -23.69 8.41
C ARG A 202 -6.67 -23.96 8.25
N SER A 203 -7.52 -23.52 9.18
CA SER A 203 -8.96 -23.83 9.18
C SER A 203 -9.87 -22.68 8.72
N ASP A 204 -9.33 -21.47 8.56
CA ASP A 204 -10.10 -20.25 8.24
C ASP A 204 -9.91 -19.74 6.80
N GLY A 205 -9.17 -20.48 5.97
CA GLY A 205 -8.81 -20.08 4.60
C GLY A 205 -7.62 -19.11 4.54
N GLY A 206 -6.68 -19.18 5.49
CA GLY A 206 -5.44 -18.39 5.46
C GLY A 206 -5.60 -16.96 6.00
N ARG A 207 -6.59 -16.71 6.85
CA ARG A 207 -7.00 -15.37 7.33
C ARG A 207 -6.44 -15.00 8.71
N GLY A 208 -5.22 -15.45 9.03
CA GLY A 208 -4.47 -14.90 10.16
C GLY A 208 -4.04 -13.46 9.89
N PHE A 209 -4.15 -12.58 10.89
CA PHE A 209 -3.75 -11.18 10.76
C PHE A 209 -2.23 -10.95 10.83
N LEU A 210 -1.43 -11.99 11.07
CA LEU A 210 0.05 -11.92 11.02
C LEU A 210 0.65 -12.33 9.65
N ARG A 211 -0.18 -12.65 8.63
CA ARG A 211 0.30 -12.77 7.22
C ARG A 211 0.24 -11.40 6.52
N TRP A 212 0.90 -11.24 5.37
CA TRP A 212 1.20 -9.94 4.69
C TRP A 212 -0.01 -8.97 4.56
N ASN A 213 -1.23 -9.48 4.34
CA ASN A 213 -2.47 -8.67 4.26
C ASN A 213 -3.23 -8.53 5.60
N GLY A 214 -2.68 -9.07 6.67
CA GLY A 214 -3.37 -9.33 7.91
C GLY A 214 -3.27 -8.21 8.95
N LEU A 215 -2.20 -7.41 8.95
CA LEU A 215 -1.94 -6.45 10.04
C LEU A 215 -2.97 -5.30 10.10
N GLY A 216 -3.74 -5.07 9.02
CA GLY A 216 -4.96 -4.25 9.08
C GLY A 216 -5.99 -4.81 10.09
N GLY A 217 -5.97 -6.13 10.33
CA GLY A 217 -6.72 -6.79 11.38
C GLY A 217 -6.18 -6.55 12.79
N ILE A 218 -4.92 -6.14 12.96
CA ILE A 218 -4.40 -5.63 14.25
C ILE A 218 -4.83 -4.17 14.42
N SER A 219 -4.62 -3.32 13.41
CA SER A 219 -4.92 -1.89 13.51
C SER A 219 -6.41 -1.63 13.77
N THR A 220 -7.31 -2.36 13.11
CA THR A 220 -8.78 -2.22 13.27
C THR A 220 -9.34 -2.82 14.57
N ARG A 221 -8.56 -3.65 15.26
CA ARG A 221 -8.92 -4.30 16.53
C ARG A 221 -7.88 -4.01 17.61
N ILE A 222 -7.26 -2.83 17.57
CA ILE A 222 -6.07 -2.54 18.37
C ILE A 222 -6.29 -2.75 19.87
N ARG A 223 -7.53 -2.52 20.35
CA ARG A 223 -7.95 -2.70 21.74
C ARG A 223 -7.97 -4.16 22.20
N GLU A 224 -8.03 -5.13 21.29
CA GLU A 224 -7.88 -6.56 21.61
C GLU A 224 -6.42 -6.92 21.96
N PHE A 225 -5.47 -6.11 21.48
CA PHE A 225 -4.04 -6.42 21.54
C PHE A 225 -3.22 -5.48 22.41
N TYR A 226 -3.72 -4.27 22.66
CA TYR A 226 -3.03 -3.22 23.41
C TYR A 226 -4.04 -2.47 24.29
N ASP A 227 -3.58 -2.01 25.44
CA ASP A 227 -4.37 -1.17 26.34
C ASP A 227 -3.48 -0.14 27.06
N GLU A 228 -4.08 0.89 27.66
CA GLU A 228 -3.34 1.97 28.32
C GLU A 228 -2.45 1.45 29.46
N SER A 229 -2.81 0.35 30.11
CA SER A 229 -2.04 -0.20 31.23
C SER A 229 -0.72 -0.81 30.78
N ASP A 230 -0.60 -1.25 29.51
CA ASP A 230 0.68 -1.65 28.91
C ASP A 230 1.64 -0.44 28.88
N PHE A 231 1.12 0.71 28.45
CA PHE A 231 1.88 1.95 28.35
C PHE A 231 2.21 2.54 29.72
N ASP A 232 1.26 2.52 30.67
CA ASP A 232 1.49 2.99 32.03
C ASP A 232 2.55 2.15 32.75
N LYS A 233 2.52 0.82 32.56
CA LYS A 233 3.53 -0.09 33.10
C LYS A 233 4.91 0.18 32.51
N THR A 234 4.98 0.34 31.19
CA THR A 234 6.24 0.58 30.50
C THR A 234 6.82 1.97 30.78
N ASP A 235 5.98 3.00 30.92
CA ASP A 235 6.37 4.32 31.38
C ASP A 235 6.96 4.26 32.80
N SER A 236 6.33 3.49 33.70
CA SER A 236 6.83 3.30 35.07
C SER A 236 8.20 2.63 35.12
N LEU A 237 8.42 1.58 34.31
CA LEU A 237 9.72 0.91 34.18
C LEU A 237 10.80 1.89 33.68
N LEU A 238 10.51 2.66 32.64
CA LEU A 238 11.47 3.61 32.06
C LEU A 238 11.70 4.82 32.98
N ALA A 239 10.71 5.25 33.76
CA ALA A 239 10.89 6.26 34.81
C ALA A 239 11.81 5.76 35.93
N ALA A 240 11.68 4.49 36.33
CA ALA A 240 12.60 3.86 37.28
C ALA A 240 14.03 3.75 36.72
N ALA A 241 14.16 3.32 35.45
CA ALA A 241 15.43 3.29 34.72
C ALA A 241 16.12 4.67 34.73
N ALA A 242 15.38 5.75 34.46
CA ALA A 242 15.93 7.11 34.37
C ALA A 242 16.46 7.66 35.72
N ARG A 243 16.01 7.10 36.85
CA ARG A 243 16.46 7.47 38.20
C ARG A 243 17.74 6.75 38.63
N ARG A 244 18.23 5.80 37.84
CA ARG A 244 19.49 5.08 38.13
C ARG A 244 20.69 6.02 37.96
N ASP A 245 21.81 5.63 38.55
CA ASP A 245 23.10 6.30 38.33
C ASP A 245 23.65 5.86 36.96
N LEU A 246 23.62 6.79 36.00
CA LEU A 246 23.86 6.51 34.59
C LEU A 246 24.89 7.49 34.04
N SER A 247 25.83 6.97 33.25
CA SER A 247 26.64 7.78 32.34
C SER A 247 25.76 8.52 31.33
N ASP A 248 26.30 9.55 30.68
CA ASP A 248 25.57 10.32 29.68
C ASP A 248 25.07 9.46 28.50
N GLU A 249 25.84 8.46 28.10
CA GLU A 249 25.44 7.53 27.03
C GLU A 249 24.27 6.63 27.45
N GLN A 250 24.36 6.03 28.63
CA GLN A 250 23.28 5.20 29.18
C GLN A 250 22.01 6.02 29.39
N ARG A 251 22.14 7.26 29.88
CA ARG A 251 21.01 8.19 30.02
C ARG A 251 20.34 8.49 28.68
N ARG A 252 21.12 8.75 27.63
CA ARG A 252 20.59 8.93 26.26
C ARG A 252 19.88 7.67 25.76
N ASN A 253 20.38 6.48 26.06
CA ASN A 253 19.73 5.22 25.66
C ASN A 253 18.37 5.08 26.35
N VAL A 254 18.27 5.35 27.66
CA VAL A 254 16.98 5.35 28.38
C VAL A 254 16.02 6.39 27.81
N GLN A 255 16.48 7.61 27.55
CA GLN A 255 15.67 8.68 26.96
C GLN A 255 15.12 8.32 25.58
N ARG A 256 15.91 7.62 24.74
CA ARG A 256 15.43 7.10 23.46
C ARG A 256 14.29 6.11 23.65
N LEU A 257 14.40 5.16 24.59
CA LEU A 257 13.29 4.24 24.88
C LEU A 257 12.05 4.98 25.40
N GLN A 258 12.21 5.99 26.25
CA GLN A 258 11.08 6.83 26.71
C GLN A 258 10.38 7.53 25.54
N LEU A 259 11.16 8.06 24.60
CA LEU A 259 10.63 8.70 23.40
C LEU A 259 9.85 7.72 22.53
N GLY A 260 10.41 6.53 22.29
CA GLY A 260 9.73 5.46 21.56
C GLY A 260 8.44 5.01 22.25
N ASN A 261 8.47 4.82 23.58
CA ASN A 261 7.28 4.43 24.34
C ASN A 261 6.16 5.47 24.24
N ARG A 262 6.52 6.76 24.28
CA ARG A 262 5.55 7.86 24.08
C ARG A 262 4.98 7.87 22.65
N HIS A 263 5.80 7.64 21.63
CA HIS A 263 5.34 7.50 20.24
C HIS A 263 4.36 6.33 20.09
N ASN A 264 4.68 5.17 20.67
CA ASN A 264 3.84 3.98 20.63
C ASN A 264 2.48 4.26 21.28
N ARG A 265 2.46 4.89 22.46
CA ARG A 265 1.23 5.25 23.17
C ARG A 265 0.34 6.17 22.34
N LEU A 266 0.89 7.24 21.76
CA LEU A 266 0.13 8.14 20.90
C LEU A 266 -0.37 7.45 19.62
N THR A 267 0.42 6.51 19.07
CA THR A 267 0.03 5.71 17.91
C THR A 267 -1.16 4.81 18.25
N PHE A 268 -1.14 4.16 19.42
CA PHE A 268 -2.26 3.38 19.94
C PHE A 268 -3.51 4.24 20.16
N GLU A 269 -3.38 5.37 20.87
CA GLU A 269 -4.50 6.29 21.16
C GLU A 269 -5.19 6.78 19.88
N ALA A 270 -4.42 7.15 18.86
CA ALA A 270 -4.96 7.56 17.56
C ALA A 270 -5.66 6.42 16.80
N MET A 271 -5.05 5.22 16.76
CA MET A 271 -5.69 4.05 16.13
C MET A 271 -7.00 3.67 16.80
N GLU A 272 -7.02 3.75 18.12
CA GLU A 272 -8.18 3.37 18.88
C GLU A 272 -9.32 4.40 18.76
N ALA A 273 -9.00 5.70 18.71
CA ALA A 273 -9.98 6.74 18.43
C ALA A 273 -10.65 6.55 17.05
N VAL A 274 -9.85 6.24 16.02
CA VAL A 274 -10.35 5.90 14.67
C VAL A 274 -11.29 4.71 14.72
N ASN A 275 -10.91 3.64 15.43
CA ASN A 275 -11.73 2.42 15.54
C ASN A 275 -13.06 2.64 16.27
N ARG A 276 -13.12 3.60 17.21
CA ARG A 276 -14.38 4.01 17.86
C ARG A 276 -15.31 4.81 16.95
N ALA A 277 -14.84 5.25 15.78
CA ALA A 277 -15.53 6.14 14.87
C ALA A 277 -15.99 7.47 15.52
N ASP A 278 -15.29 7.92 16.56
CA ASP A 278 -15.49 9.25 17.16
C ASP A 278 -14.65 10.26 16.37
N THR A 279 -15.30 11.05 15.52
CA THR A 279 -14.60 11.96 14.60
C THR A 279 -13.87 13.09 15.30
N ALA A 280 -14.39 13.59 16.44
CA ALA A 280 -13.76 14.69 17.17
C ALA A 280 -12.51 14.19 17.89
N ASP A 281 -12.61 13.03 18.53
CA ASP A 281 -11.51 12.39 19.21
C ASP A 281 -10.44 11.87 18.24
N SER A 282 -10.83 11.26 17.12
CA SER A 282 -9.92 10.82 16.05
C SER A 282 -9.09 11.98 15.51
N ARG A 283 -9.72 13.15 15.30
CA ARG A 283 -9.01 14.35 14.84
C ARG A 283 -8.01 14.84 15.89
N SER A 284 -8.44 14.99 17.14
CA SER A 284 -7.61 15.47 18.24
C SER A 284 -6.40 14.56 18.48
N THR A 285 -6.60 13.24 18.49
CA THR A 285 -5.53 12.25 18.67
C THR A 285 -4.58 12.19 17.47
N ALA A 286 -5.10 12.29 16.23
CA ALA A 286 -4.27 12.41 15.03
C ALA A 286 -3.41 13.69 15.05
N GLU A 287 -3.97 14.83 15.46
CA GLU A 287 -3.24 16.10 15.61
C GLU A 287 -2.13 15.97 16.66
N ALA A 288 -2.42 15.37 17.82
CA ALA A 288 -1.44 15.15 18.88
C ALA A 288 -0.30 14.21 18.45
N LEU A 289 -0.63 13.11 17.77
CA LEU A 289 0.36 12.16 17.24
C LEU A 289 1.22 12.83 16.15
N LEU A 290 0.62 13.56 15.22
CA LEU A 290 1.33 14.25 14.15
C LEU A 290 2.29 15.30 14.72
N ALA A 291 1.82 16.18 15.60
CA ALA A 291 2.65 17.21 16.23
C ALA A 291 3.84 16.61 17.01
N PHE A 292 3.61 15.47 17.70
CA PHE A 292 4.69 14.74 18.36
C PHE A 292 5.70 14.17 17.35
N ARG A 293 5.23 13.56 16.27
CA ARG A 293 6.09 13.01 15.20
C ARG A 293 6.92 14.11 14.52
N GLU A 294 6.35 15.28 14.30
CA GLU A 294 7.05 16.44 13.72
C GLU A 294 8.13 16.98 14.66
N SER A 295 7.79 17.24 15.92
CA SER A 295 8.75 17.76 16.91
C SER A 295 9.86 16.79 17.25
N MET A 296 9.63 15.48 17.09
CA MET A 296 10.58 14.42 17.44
C MET A 296 11.14 13.68 16.23
N ARG A 297 10.96 14.24 15.02
CA ARG A 297 11.27 13.60 13.73
C ARG A 297 12.66 13.00 13.67
N ASP A 298 13.67 13.78 14.06
CA ASP A 298 15.09 13.41 13.97
C ASP A 298 15.53 12.53 15.14
N SER A 299 14.77 12.54 16.24
CA SER A 299 15.10 11.81 17.47
C SER A 299 14.58 10.36 17.45
N LEU A 300 13.43 10.11 16.83
CA LEU A 300 12.80 8.78 16.81
C LEU A 300 13.52 7.76 15.91
N ARG A 301 14.35 8.20 14.95
CA ARG A 301 15.05 7.32 13.99
C ARG A 301 14.10 6.29 13.36
N VAL A 302 13.03 6.80 12.75
CA VAL A 302 11.97 6.05 12.10
C VAL A 302 12.02 6.32 10.61
N ASN A 303 11.81 5.28 9.80
CA ASN A 303 11.50 5.47 8.39
C ASN A 303 10.07 5.98 8.23
N TRP A 304 9.92 7.31 8.24
CA TRP A 304 8.64 8.00 8.18
C TRP A 304 7.83 7.62 6.94
N ARG A 305 8.47 7.50 5.77
CA ARG A 305 7.80 7.13 4.51
C ARG A 305 7.09 5.79 4.65
N VAL A 306 7.80 4.79 5.17
CA VAL A 306 7.25 3.45 5.37
C VAL A 306 6.13 3.46 6.41
N LEU A 307 6.33 4.14 7.55
CA LEU A 307 5.34 4.17 8.62
C LEU A 307 4.03 4.80 8.13
N PHE A 308 4.10 5.97 7.47
CA PHE A 308 2.91 6.64 6.93
C PHE A 308 2.26 5.81 5.81
N SER A 309 3.04 5.26 4.88
CA SER A 309 2.51 4.42 3.80
C SER A 309 1.78 3.20 4.34
N THR A 310 2.37 2.50 5.32
CA THR A 310 1.75 1.33 5.97
C THR A 310 0.43 1.71 6.64
N GLN A 311 0.43 2.78 7.45
CA GLN A 311 -0.76 3.21 8.17
C GLN A 311 -1.87 3.70 7.22
N HIS A 312 -1.49 4.33 6.10
CA HIS A 312 -2.43 4.74 5.06
C HIS A 312 -3.06 3.54 4.33
N GLN A 313 -2.24 2.58 3.88
CA GLN A 313 -2.71 1.36 3.21
C GLN A 313 -3.65 0.51 4.08
N MET A 314 -3.59 0.68 5.41
CA MET A 314 -4.48 0.04 6.37
C MET A 314 -5.78 0.84 6.62
N GLY A 315 -6.19 1.70 5.69
CA GLY A 315 -7.43 2.48 5.79
C GLY A 315 -7.29 3.73 6.66
N ASP A 316 -6.14 4.40 6.59
CA ASP A 316 -5.79 5.54 7.45
C ASP A 316 -5.90 5.23 8.95
N ALA A 317 -5.16 4.20 9.37
CA ALA A 317 -5.25 3.63 10.71
C ALA A 317 -5.08 4.64 11.85
N THR A 318 -4.48 5.82 11.63
CA THR A 318 -4.26 6.83 12.67
C THR A 318 -5.05 8.12 12.46
N GLY A 319 -5.86 8.22 11.40
CA GLY A 319 -6.59 9.45 11.06
C GLY A 319 -5.73 10.60 10.54
N ILE A 320 -4.40 10.42 10.45
CA ILE A 320 -3.48 11.48 10.01
C ILE A 320 -3.66 11.76 8.52
N THR A 321 -3.94 10.75 7.69
CA THR A 321 -4.19 10.98 6.26
C THR A 321 -5.40 11.91 6.12
N ALA A 322 -6.52 11.57 6.76
CA ALA A 322 -7.72 12.38 6.75
C ALA A 322 -7.44 13.80 7.26
N LEU A 323 -6.69 13.95 8.35
CA LEU A 323 -6.30 15.26 8.90
C LEU A 323 -5.55 16.14 7.89
N LEU A 324 -4.58 15.56 7.18
CA LEU A 324 -3.74 16.30 6.21
C LEU A 324 -4.48 16.60 4.90
N VAL A 325 -5.42 15.73 4.54
CA VAL A 325 -6.09 15.73 3.26
C VAL A 325 -7.40 16.51 3.28
N GLU A 326 -8.20 16.39 4.34
CA GLU A 326 -9.55 16.98 4.43
C GLU A 326 -9.59 18.49 4.13
N PRO A 327 -8.65 19.32 4.62
CA PRO A 327 -8.63 20.75 4.28
C PRO A 327 -8.50 20.97 2.76
N ARG A 328 -7.61 20.23 2.09
CA ARG A 328 -7.39 20.31 0.63
C ARG A 328 -8.63 19.87 -0.15
N ILE A 329 -9.35 18.86 0.35
CA ILE A 329 -10.64 18.45 -0.24
C ILE A 329 -11.65 19.59 -0.13
N ILE A 330 -11.81 20.19 1.06
CA ILE A 330 -12.83 21.23 1.30
C ILE A 330 -12.65 22.40 0.33
N GLU A 331 -11.42 22.83 0.09
CA GLU A 331 -11.09 23.89 -0.87
C GLU A 331 -11.51 23.56 -2.32
N ARG A 332 -11.60 22.27 -2.67
CA ARG A 332 -11.90 21.77 -4.02
C ARG A 332 -13.34 21.27 -4.20
N ARG A 333 -14.25 21.52 -3.25
CA ARG A 333 -15.64 20.99 -3.28
C ARG A 333 -16.59 21.71 -4.22
N ALA A 334 -16.22 22.87 -4.74
CA ALA A 334 -17.06 23.60 -5.68
C ALA A 334 -16.24 24.35 -6.74
N PHE A 335 -16.67 24.30 -8.00
CA PHE A 335 -16.14 25.12 -9.07
C PHE A 335 -17.27 25.83 -9.82
N ASP A 336 -17.03 27.08 -10.20
CA ASP A 336 -17.93 27.84 -11.06
C ASP A 336 -17.55 27.61 -12.53
N VAL A 337 -18.51 27.25 -13.38
CA VAL A 337 -18.32 26.98 -14.80
C VAL A 337 -18.97 28.11 -15.62
N PRO A 338 -18.20 28.92 -16.36
CA PRO A 338 -18.73 30.07 -17.09
C PRO A 338 -19.51 29.66 -18.34
N ALA A 339 -20.56 30.40 -18.66
CA ALA A 339 -21.26 30.27 -19.94
C ALA A 339 -20.34 30.62 -21.14
N ALA A 340 -20.42 29.81 -22.19
CA ALA A 340 -19.76 30.01 -23.46
C ALA A 340 -20.56 31.02 -24.29
N SER A 341 -19.90 32.08 -24.77
CA SER A 341 -20.50 33.01 -25.73
C SER A 341 -20.51 32.47 -27.16
N GLN A 342 -19.67 31.47 -27.43
CA GLN A 342 -19.52 30.78 -28.70
C GLN A 342 -18.94 29.40 -28.39
N ALA A 343 -19.49 28.36 -29.03
CA ALA A 343 -18.95 27.00 -28.95
C ALA A 343 -17.53 26.93 -29.57
N PRO A 344 -16.58 26.21 -28.95
CA PRO A 344 -15.27 25.94 -29.53
C PRO A 344 -15.38 24.97 -30.71
N ALA A 345 -14.35 24.92 -31.56
CA ALA A 345 -14.19 23.80 -32.46
C ALA A 345 -13.54 22.66 -31.66
N ILE A 346 -14.13 21.46 -31.70
CA ILE A 346 -13.55 20.31 -30.99
C ILE A 346 -12.49 19.67 -31.88
N ASP A 347 -11.26 20.21 -31.86
CA ASP A 347 -10.13 19.73 -32.66
C ASP A 347 -8.90 19.36 -31.81
N GLY A 348 -9.02 19.49 -30.50
CA GLY A 348 -8.01 19.15 -29.51
C GLY A 348 -6.99 20.27 -29.32
N LEU A 349 -7.13 21.41 -30.00
CA LEU A 349 -6.29 22.59 -29.83
C LEU A 349 -6.98 23.55 -28.87
N LEU A 350 -6.33 23.87 -27.76
CA LEU A 350 -6.87 24.82 -26.78
C LEU A 350 -6.59 26.29 -27.16
N ASP A 351 -6.92 26.68 -28.39
CA ASP A 351 -6.54 27.98 -28.94
C ASP A 351 -7.67 29.03 -28.95
N GLU A 352 -8.91 28.62 -28.69
CA GLU A 352 -10.03 29.52 -28.56
C GLU A 352 -9.98 30.35 -27.27
N ARG A 353 -10.65 31.50 -27.33
CA ARG A 353 -10.71 32.43 -26.20
C ARG A 353 -11.26 31.80 -24.92
N ILE A 354 -12.19 30.84 -25.04
CA ILE A 354 -12.77 30.17 -23.88
C ILE A 354 -11.73 29.34 -23.11
N TRP A 355 -10.65 28.91 -23.77
CA TRP A 355 -9.53 28.14 -23.23
C TRP A 355 -8.32 28.99 -22.82
N SER A 356 -8.37 30.31 -23.03
CA SER A 356 -7.28 31.19 -22.63
C SER A 356 -6.91 31.02 -21.15
N THR A 357 -5.62 31.08 -20.81
CA THR A 357 -5.10 30.84 -19.45
C THR A 357 -5.81 31.65 -18.35
N GLY A 358 -6.25 32.87 -18.67
CA GLY A 358 -7.03 33.71 -17.75
C GLY A 358 -8.45 33.22 -17.44
N ARG A 359 -8.88 32.13 -18.07
CA ARG A 359 -10.17 31.43 -17.89
C ARG A 359 -10.02 30.00 -17.39
N ARG A 360 -8.80 29.59 -16.99
CA ARG A 360 -8.57 28.28 -16.37
C ARG A 360 -9.50 28.10 -15.16
N THR A 361 -10.25 27.00 -15.16
CA THR A 361 -11.20 26.68 -14.09
C THR A 361 -10.49 26.10 -12.88
N ALA A 362 -9.53 25.19 -13.10
CA ALA A 362 -8.80 24.53 -12.03
C ALA A 362 -7.48 23.90 -12.52
N GLU A 363 -6.66 23.48 -11.57
CA GLU A 363 -5.52 22.57 -11.76
C GLU A 363 -5.83 21.25 -11.06
N MET A 364 -5.46 20.11 -11.65
CA MET A 364 -5.58 18.80 -10.99
C MET A 364 -4.48 18.60 -9.94
N VAL A 365 -4.75 17.73 -8.96
CA VAL A 365 -3.83 17.35 -7.89
C VAL A 365 -3.62 15.85 -7.86
N ASP A 366 -2.51 15.40 -7.27
CA ASP A 366 -2.26 13.98 -7.03
C ASP A 366 -3.43 13.32 -6.29
N ASN A 367 -3.91 12.19 -6.80
CA ASN A 367 -5.14 11.56 -6.34
C ASN A 367 -4.99 10.90 -4.96
N ALA A 368 -3.77 10.51 -4.58
CA ALA A 368 -3.49 9.84 -3.31
C ALA A 368 -3.22 10.83 -2.17
N THR A 369 -2.72 12.03 -2.47
CA THR A 369 -2.19 12.98 -1.49
C THR A 369 -2.87 14.35 -1.54
N ALA A 370 -3.65 14.63 -2.59
CA ALA A 370 -4.13 15.97 -2.94
C ALA A 370 -3.00 17.02 -3.08
N GLY A 371 -1.76 16.57 -3.32
CA GLY A 371 -0.59 17.42 -3.56
C GLY A 371 -0.42 17.80 -5.03
N GLU A 372 0.69 18.45 -5.34
CA GLU A 372 1.06 18.77 -6.73
C GLU A 372 1.51 17.47 -7.45
N PRO A 373 0.93 17.16 -8.62
CA PRO A 373 1.34 16.00 -9.42
C PRO A 373 2.66 16.28 -10.14
N GLU A 374 3.37 15.24 -10.57
CA GLU A 374 4.58 15.41 -11.38
C GLU A 374 4.27 16.02 -12.75
N ALA A 375 3.18 15.56 -13.37
CA ALA A 375 2.67 16.05 -14.64
C ALA A 375 1.39 16.85 -14.41
N ALA A 376 1.52 18.17 -14.39
CA ALA A 376 0.41 19.09 -14.23
C ALA A 376 -0.65 18.91 -15.33
N THR A 377 -1.92 19.04 -14.94
CA THR A 377 -3.05 19.08 -15.85
C THR A 377 -3.95 20.25 -15.51
N ASP A 378 -4.08 21.19 -16.46
CA ASP A 378 -4.98 22.33 -16.36
C ASP A 378 -6.36 21.95 -16.91
N VAL A 379 -7.40 22.37 -16.19
CA VAL A 379 -8.80 22.09 -16.51
C VAL A 379 -9.51 23.38 -16.90
N TYR A 380 -10.18 23.33 -18.03
CA TYR A 380 -11.04 24.39 -18.55
C TYR A 380 -12.44 23.83 -18.74
N LEU A 381 -13.43 24.49 -18.13
CA LEU A 381 -14.83 24.13 -18.28
C LEU A 381 -15.58 25.34 -18.85
N ALA A 382 -16.48 25.09 -19.78
CA ALA A 382 -17.45 26.06 -20.25
C ALA A 382 -18.76 25.35 -20.57
N TRP A 383 -19.86 26.08 -20.67
CA TRP A 383 -21.17 25.47 -20.92
C TRP A 383 -22.07 26.36 -21.76
N ASP A 384 -22.99 25.78 -22.52
CA ASP A 384 -24.12 26.49 -23.12
C ASP A 384 -25.38 25.60 -23.13
N GLY A 385 -26.41 26.00 -23.86
CA GLY A 385 -27.66 25.22 -23.96
C GLY A 385 -27.50 23.86 -24.65
N GLU A 386 -26.41 23.64 -25.40
CA GLU A 386 -26.18 22.41 -26.16
C GLU A 386 -25.35 21.39 -25.35
N GLY A 387 -24.43 21.84 -24.50
CA GLY A 387 -23.64 20.90 -23.69
C GLY A 387 -22.61 21.53 -22.76
N LEU A 388 -21.88 20.64 -22.09
CA LEU A 388 -20.67 20.92 -21.33
C LEU A 388 -19.46 20.79 -22.25
N TYR A 389 -18.60 21.79 -22.24
CA TYR A 389 -17.31 21.78 -22.93
C TYR A 389 -16.19 21.59 -21.90
N VAL A 390 -15.31 20.64 -22.17
CA VAL A 390 -14.16 20.30 -21.34
C VAL A 390 -12.89 20.42 -22.16
N GLY A 391 -12.00 21.32 -21.76
CA GLY A 391 -10.65 21.45 -22.29
C GLY A 391 -9.62 21.01 -21.25
N LEU A 392 -8.65 20.20 -21.66
CA LEU A 392 -7.62 19.64 -20.79
C LEU A 392 -6.24 19.87 -21.41
N SER A 393 -5.37 20.59 -20.69
CA SER A 393 -3.97 20.73 -21.06
C SER A 393 -3.12 19.85 -20.16
N CYS A 394 -2.65 18.74 -20.70
CA CYS A 394 -1.92 17.70 -19.98
C CYS A 394 -0.42 17.84 -20.28
N SER A 395 0.34 18.44 -19.37
CA SER A 395 1.80 18.41 -19.47
C SER A 395 2.30 16.96 -19.38
N GLU A 396 3.37 16.64 -20.10
CA GLU A 396 3.95 15.30 -20.07
C GLU A 396 5.47 15.37 -20.26
N PRO A 397 6.25 15.35 -19.17
CA PRO A 397 7.72 15.41 -19.26
C PRO A 397 8.34 14.13 -19.85
N LEU A 398 7.59 13.04 -19.95
CA LEU A 398 8.05 11.74 -20.47
C LEU A 398 7.26 11.33 -21.72
N LEU A 399 7.06 12.27 -22.65
CA LEU A 399 6.25 12.10 -23.86
C LEU A 399 6.63 10.89 -24.73
N ASP A 400 7.90 10.47 -24.72
CA ASP A 400 8.38 9.32 -25.49
C ASP A 400 8.16 7.97 -24.79
N ASP A 401 7.81 8.00 -23.49
CA ASP A 401 7.59 6.83 -22.63
C ASP A 401 6.09 6.63 -22.29
N VAL A 402 5.20 7.41 -22.90
CA VAL A 402 3.75 7.31 -22.72
C VAL A 402 3.26 5.94 -23.20
N ILE A 403 2.41 5.28 -22.42
CA ILE A 403 1.75 4.03 -22.82
C ILE A 403 0.48 4.38 -23.60
N GLU A 404 0.41 3.97 -24.87
CA GLU A 404 -0.71 4.18 -25.80
C GLU A 404 -0.98 2.86 -26.58
N GLN A 405 -1.51 1.84 -25.91
CA GLN A 405 -1.72 0.51 -26.49
C GLN A 405 -3.15 0.28 -26.97
N THR A 406 -4.11 1.07 -26.47
CA THR A 406 -5.53 0.95 -26.78
C THR A 406 -5.84 1.74 -28.04
N ALA A 407 -6.42 1.06 -29.04
CA ALA A 407 -6.81 1.68 -30.30
C ALA A 407 -8.31 1.53 -30.61
N GLU A 408 -8.99 0.58 -29.96
CA GLU A 408 -10.40 0.28 -30.16
C GLU A 408 -11.25 1.05 -29.14
N ARG A 409 -12.45 1.49 -29.55
CA ARG A 409 -13.43 2.04 -28.61
C ARG A 409 -13.79 0.97 -27.57
N ASP A 410 -13.94 1.38 -26.31
CA ASP A 410 -14.31 0.53 -25.17
C ASP A 410 -13.29 -0.57 -24.83
N GLY A 411 -12.08 -0.45 -25.36
CA GLY A 411 -10.90 -1.18 -24.91
C GLY A 411 -10.44 -0.72 -23.50
N PRO A 412 -9.39 -1.33 -22.94
CA PRO A 412 -8.90 -1.02 -21.60
C PRO A 412 -8.11 0.30 -21.54
N ALA A 413 -8.75 1.41 -21.94
CA ALA A 413 -8.15 2.73 -22.10
C ALA A 413 -7.50 3.28 -20.82
N TRP A 414 -7.97 2.85 -19.63
CA TRP A 414 -7.39 3.21 -18.33
C TRP A 414 -5.98 2.63 -18.08
N LEU A 415 -5.52 1.68 -18.91
CA LEU A 415 -4.14 1.16 -18.87
C LEU A 415 -3.15 2.03 -19.65
N ASP A 416 -3.66 2.96 -20.45
CA ASP A 416 -2.87 3.94 -21.21
C ASP A 416 -2.71 5.25 -20.42
N ASN A 417 -2.03 6.23 -20.99
CA ASN A 417 -2.06 7.60 -20.50
C ASN A 417 -3.35 8.27 -20.94
N ALA A 418 -4.28 8.44 -20.01
CA ALA A 418 -5.66 8.80 -20.30
C ALA A 418 -6.23 9.80 -19.29
N VAL A 419 -7.22 10.57 -19.75
CA VAL A 419 -8.08 11.41 -18.91
C VAL A 419 -9.46 10.77 -18.84
N GLU A 420 -10.09 10.83 -17.66
CA GLU A 420 -11.44 10.33 -17.45
C GLU A 420 -12.34 11.44 -16.89
N ILE A 421 -13.51 11.60 -17.47
CA ILE A 421 -14.50 12.60 -17.08
C ILE A 421 -15.71 11.87 -16.52
N PHE A 422 -16.11 12.26 -15.32
CA PHE A 422 -17.25 11.67 -14.60
C PHE A 422 -18.35 12.70 -14.36
N ILE A 423 -19.56 12.38 -14.80
CA ILE A 423 -20.72 13.27 -14.68
C ILE A 423 -21.87 12.53 -13.99
N ASP A 424 -22.18 12.95 -12.75
CA ASP A 424 -23.40 12.56 -12.03
C ASP A 424 -24.41 13.70 -12.14
N GLY A 425 -25.07 13.74 -13.30
CA GLY A 425 -26.06 14.76 -13.65
C GLY A 425 -27.28 14.77 -12.72
N ARG A 426 -27.59 13.63 -12.10
CA ARG A 426 -28.68 13.48 -11.12
C ARG A 426 -28.26 13.81 -9.68
N SER A 427 -26.98 14.13 -9.46
CA SER A 427 -26.39 14.33 -8.13
C SER A 427 -26.70 13.21 -7.13
N SER A 428 -26.81 11.98 -7.64
CA SER A 428 -27.17 10.77 -6.90
C SER A 428 -26.10 10.32 -5.90
N ARG A 429 -24.84 10.77 -6.10
CA ARG A 429 -23.63 10.29 -5.39
C ARG A 429 -23.39 8.79 -5.51
N ARG A 430 -23.99 8.15 -6.52
CA ARG A 430 -23.94 6.69 -6.72
C ARG A 430 -23.75 6.31 -8.18
N ASP A 431 -24.50 6.97 -9.05
CA ASP A 431 -24.65 6.69 -10.47
C ASP A 431 -24.03 7.85 -11.27
N PHE A 432 -23.40 7.57 -12.41
CA PHE A 432 -22.68 8.56 -13.22
C PHE A 432 -22.42 8.06 -14.63
N HIS A 433 -22.15 8.97 -15.56
CA HIS A 433 -21.56 8.67 -16.87
C HIS A 433 -20.05 8.89 -16.80
N GLN A 434 -19.30 8.08 -17.55
CA GLN A 434 -17.85 8.14 -17.63
C GLN A 434 -17.43 8.18 -19.10
N PHE A 435 -16.46 9.05 -19.38
CA PHE A 435 -15.83 9.17 -20.69
C PHE A 435 -14.32 9.15 -20.48
N ILE A 436 -13.62 8.18 -21.08
CA ILE A 436 -12.17 8.04 -21.03
C ILE A 436 -11.61 8.38 -22.40
N VAL A 437 -10.65 9.29 -22.46
CA VAL A 437 -9.93 9.63 -23.69
C VAL A 437 -8.43 9.44 -23.45
N THR A 438 -7.81 8.60 -24.27
CA THR A 438 -6.35 8.39 -24.21
C THR A 438 -5.61 9.47 -24.98
N SER A 439 -4.35 9.73 -24.61
CA SER A 439 -3.42 10.57 -25.38
C SER A 439 -3.23 10.10 -26.84
N GLY A 440 -3.42 8.80 -27.09
CA GLY A 440 -3.45 8.19 -28.43
C GLY A 440 -4.77 8.35 -29.18
N GLY A 441 -5.80 8.94 -28.56
CA GLY A 441 -7.10 9.22 -29.17
C GLY A 441 -8.13 8.08 -29.10
N ALA A 442 -7.89 7.04 -28.30
CA ALA A 442 -8.91 6.02 -28.04
C ALA A 442 -9.96 6.54 -27.05
N LEU A 443 -11.20 6.09 -27.22
CA LEU A 443 -12.36 6.46 -26.40
C LEU A 443 -12.89 5.22 -25.69
N LEU A 444 -13.23 5.34 -24.41
CA LEU A 444 -14.20 4.46 -23.76
C LEU A 444 -15.32 5.32 -23.20
N ASP A 445 -16.55 4.87 -23.35
CA ASP A 445 -17.66 5.43 -22.62
C ASP A 445 -18.50 4.37 -21.92
N GLY A 446 -19.19 4.81 -20.89
CA GLY A 446 -19.92 3.91 -20.03
C GLY A 446 -20.70 4.65 -18.97
N ARG A 447 -21.55 3.89 -18.28
CA ARG A 447 -22.36 4.45 -17.20
C ARG A 447 -22.45 3.49 -16.03
N LYS A 448 -22.57 4.09 -14.86
CA LYS A 448 -22.88 3.41 -13.61
C LYS A 448 -24.33 3.63 -13.28
N GLU A 449 -25.11 2.55 -13.27
CA GLU A 449 -26.52 2.56 -12.90
C GLU A 449 -26.77 1.60 -11.75
N ASN A 450 -27.51 2.05 -10.74
CA ASN A 450 -27.78 1.28 -9.52
C ASN A 450 -26.52 0.75 -8.85
N GLY A 451 -25.42 1.52 -8.93
CA GLY A 451 -24.12 1.15 -8.38
C GLY A 451 -23.32 0.15 -9.22
N VAL A 452 -23.80 -0.28 -10.39
CA VAL A 452 -23.11 -1.21 -11.29
C VAL A 452 -22.64 -0.46 -12.53
N PHE A 453 -21.33 -0.54 -12.81
CA PHE A 453 -20.75 0.07 -14.00
C PHE A 453 -20.84 -0.88 -15.20
N SER A 454 -21.14 -0.34 -16.38
CA SER A 454 -21.10 -1.04 -17.65
C SER A 454 -20.57 -0.09 -18.72
N SER A 455 -19.73 -0.63 -19.61
CA SER A 455 -19.25 -0.01 -20.85
C SER A 455 -20.02 -0.53 -22.08
N ASP A 456 -21.22 -1.09 -21.88
CA ASP A 456 -22.09 -1.50 -23.00
C ASP A 456 -22.95 -0.34 -23.50
N TRP A 457 -22.83 0.83 -22.87
CA TRP A 457 -23.52 2.06 -23.24
C TRP A 457 -22.53 2.98 -23.95
N ASP A 458 -22.93 3.43 -25.14
CA ASP A 458 -22.17 4.34 -25.99
C ASP A 458 -22.97 5.62 -26.20
N ALA A 459 -22.32 6.77 -26.07
CA ALA A 459 -22.85 8.04 -26.57
C ALA A 459 -22.78 8.09 -28.11
N GLU A 460 -23.77 8.72 -28.73
CA GLU A 460 -23.79 8.93 -30.18
C GLU A 460 -22.76 10.01 -30.58
N LEU A 461 -21.72 9.59 -31.32
CA LEU A 461 -20.66 10.51 -31.76
C LEU A 461 -21.20 11.57 -32.73
N GLY A 462 -20.86 12.83 -32.49
CA GLY A 462 -21.28 14.00 -33.28
C GLY A 462 -22.61 14.61 -32.84
N GLU A 463 -23.50 13.84 -32.21
CA GLU A 463 -24.75 14.37 -31.64
C GLU A 463 -24.66 14.52 -30.12
N GLU A 464 -24.27 13.45 -29.41
CA GLU A 464 -24.18 13.40 -27.96
C GLU A 464 -22.77 13.67 -27.43
N LEU A 465 -21.75 13.25 -28.19
CA LEU A 465 -20.35 13.38 -27.81
C LEU A 465 -19.49 13.81 -29.00
N GLU A 466 -18.70 14.86 -28.82
CA GLU A 466 -17.58 15.20 -29.69
C GLU A 466 -16.32 15.24 -28.85
N TYR A 467 -15.20 14.74 -29.37
CA TYR A 467 -13.91 14.82 -28.69
C TYR A 467 -12.78 14.86 -29.71
N ALA A 468 -11.66 15.45 -29.30
CA ALA A 468 -10.43 15.45 -30.06
C ALA A 468 -9.21 15.53 -29.15
N VAL A 469 -8.10 14.95 -29.60
CA VAL A 469 -6.84 14.90 -28.87
C VAL A 469 -5.73 15.38 -29.79
N THR A 470 -4.88 16.27 -29.27
CA THR A 470 -3.71 16.76 -30.00
C THR A 470 -2.47 16.68 -29.13
N ARG A 471 -1.39 16.11 -29.68
CA ARG A 471 -0.07 16.15 -29.07
C ARG A 471 0.53 17.55 -29.22
N THR A 472 1.08 18.09 -28.13
CA THR A 472 1.72 19.42 -28.09
C THR A 472 3.23 19.26 -27.89
N ALA A 473 3.97 20.38 -27.84
CA ALA A 473 5.42 20.35 -27.64
C ALA A 473 5.81 19.85 -26.23
N ASP A 474 5.00 20.18 -25.23
CA ASP A 474 5.27 19.93 -23.80
C ASP A 474 4.31 18.91 -23.19
N GLY A 475 3.46 18.29 -24.01
CA GLY A 475 2.52 17.25 -23.59
C GLY A 475 1.46 16.95 -24.64
N TRP A 476 0.20 16.98 -24.22
CA TRP A 476 -0.96 16.78 -25.08
C TRP A 476 -2.17 17.54 -24.53
N SER A 477 -3.18 17.73 -25.37
CA SER A 477 -4.44 18.32 -24.99
C SER A 477 -5.61 17.49 -25.47
N ALA A 478 -6.71 17.56 -24.74
CA ALA A 478 -7.98 16.98 -25.12
C ALA A 478 -9.08 18.03 -25.03
N GLU A 479 -9.99 17.98 -25.99
CA GLU A 479 -11.25 18.71 -25.96
C GLU A 479 -12.42 17.74 -26.04
N MET A 480 -13.50 18.06 -25.36
CA MET A 480 -14.72 17.28 -25.39
C MET A 480 -15.95 18.18 -25.26
N ARG A 481 -16.97 17.90 -26.07
CA ARG A 481 -18.34 18.38 -25.89
C ARG A 481 -19.19 17.18 -25.48
N VAL A 482 -19.82 17.27 -24.31
CA VAL A 482 -20.82 16.30 -23.85
C VAL A 482 -22.17 17.00 -23.86
N SER A 483 -23.13 16.48 -24.63
CA SER A 483 -24.48 17.02 -24.65
C SER A 483 -25.18 16.76 -23.30
N TRP A 484 -26.10 17.65 -22.91
CA TRP A 484 -26.88 17.42 -21.69
C TRP A 484 -27.73 16.15 -21.76
N ALA A 485 -28.25 15.83 -22.95
CA ALA A 485 -29.02 14.62 -23.20
C ALA A 485 -28.19 13.34 -22.98
N ALA A 486 -26.92 13.34 -23.38
CA ALA A 486 -26.01 12.19 -23.20
C ALA A 486 -25.87 11.77 -21.74
N VAL A 487 -25.98 12.75 -20.82
CA VAL A 487 -25.86 12.52 -19.38
C VAL A 487 -27.20 12.57 -18.64
N GLU A 488 -28.29 12.38 -19.39
CA GLU A 488 -29.67 12.35 -18.89
C GLU A 488 -30.09 13.63 -18.14
N MET A 489 -29.58 14.78 -18.61
CA MET A 489 -29.94 16.11 -18.11
C MET A 489 -30.76 16.89 -19.15
N GLU A 490 -31.72 17.68 -18.67
CA GLU A 490 -32.31 18.74 -19.48
C GLU A 490 -31.29 19.89 -19.66
N SER A 491 -31.50 20.75 -20.65
CA SER A 491 -30.68 21.96 -20.81
C SER A 491 -30.74 22.78 -19.51
N PRO A 492 -29.60 22.97 -18.82
CA PRO A 492 -29.59 23.59 -17.51
C PRO A 492 -29.69 25.11 -17.58
N GLU A 493 -30.03 25.74 -16.46
CA GLU A 493 -30.08 27.17 -16.27
C GLU A 493 -28.86 27.69 -15.47
N VAL A 494 -28.61 29.00 -15.56
CA VAL A 494 -27.59 29.67 -14.72
C VAL A 494 -27.91 29.42 -13.24
N GLY A 495 -26.95 28.87 -12.51
CA GLY A 495 -27.06 28.50 -11.10
C GLY A 495 -27.29 27.01 -10.85
N ASP A 496 -27.60 26.24 -11.88
CA ASP A 496 -27.76 24.78 -11.75
C ASP A 496 -26.45 24.12 -11.33
N GLN A 497 -26.60 23.02 -10.61
CA GLN A 497 -25.50 22.28 -9.99
C GLN A 497 -25.60 20.80 -10.29
N PHE A 498 -24.45 20.20 -10.58
CA PHE A 498 -24.30 18.75 -10.67
C PHE A 498 -22.97 18.30 -10.09
N ARG A 499 -22.81 16.98 -9.98
CA ARG A 499 -21.64 16.33 -9.39
C ARG A 499 -20.69 15.90 -10.49
N PHE A 500 -19.41 16.24 -10.35
CA PHE A 500 -18.44 16.16 -11.42
C PHE A 500 -17.06 15.73 -10.91
N ASN A 501 -16.29 15.04 -11.76
CA ASN A 501 -14.86 14.87 -11.53
C ASN A 501 -14.12 14.71 -12.87
N ILE A 502 -12.83 15.04 -12.86
CA ILE A 502 -11.90 14.68 -13.93
C ILE A 502 -10.72 13.99 -13.27
N THR A 503 -10.25 12.90 -13.85
CA THR A 503 -9.05 12.20 -13.40
C THR A 503 -8.10 11.97 -14.57
N ARG A 504 -6.84 11.67 -14.26
CA ARG A 504 -5.83 11.30 -15.25
C ARG A 504 -5.05 10.12 -14.71
N ASP A 505 -5.10 9.03 -15.44
CA ASP A 505 -4.17 7.91 -15.30
C ASP A 505 -2.94 8.23 -16.15
N ARG A 506 -1.85 8.64 -15.51
CA ARG A 506 -0.58 8.86 -16.19
C ARG A 506 0.21 7.55 -16.15
N ASN A 507 0.05 6.74 -17.19
CA ASN A 507 0.81 5.50 -17.35
C ASN A 507 2.00 5.71 -18.30
N VAL A 508 3.20 5.41 -17.81
CA VAL A 508 4.47 5.51 -18.56
C VAL A 508 5.30 4.23 -18.40
N SER A 509 6.15 3.93 -19.37
CA SER A 509 7.05 2.75 -19.33
C SER A 509 8.17 2.87 -18.28
N VAL A 510 8.40 4.06 -17.73
CA VAL A 510 9.43 4.29 -16.70
C VAL A 510 8.93 3.83 -15.34
N ALA A 511 9.56 2.78 -14.80
CA ALA A 511 9.17 2.18 -13.52
C ALA A 511 9.10 3.21 -12.38
N GLY A 512 7.97 3.22 -11.67
CA GLY A 512 7.74 4.09 -10.51
C GLY A 512 7.45 5.55 -10.86
N ARG A 513 7.21 5.88 -12.14
CA ARG A 513 6.86 7.23 -12.59
C ARG A 513 5.41 7.37 -13.03
N SER A 514 4.65 6.27 -13.10
CA SER A 514 3.20 6.37 -13.27
C SER A 514 2.56 7.02 -12.04
N GLU A 515 1.53 7.83 -12.27
CA GLU A 515 0.79 8.52 -11.22
C GLU A 515 -0.68 8.67 -11.60
N ALA A 516 -1.51 8.98 -10.60
CA ALA A 516 -2.92 9.28 -10.78
C ALA A 516 -3.20 10.68 -10.24
N SER A 517 -3.87 11.51 -11.01
CA SER A 517 -4.30 12.85 -10.57
C SER A 517 -5.80 13.06 -10.77
N ALA A 518 -6.38 14.01 -10.05
CA ALA A 518 -7.81 14.29 -10.04
C ALA A 518 -8.10 15.78 -9.82
N LEU A 519 -9.20 16.27 -10.40
CA LEU A 519 -9.79 17.56 -10.06
C LEU A 519 -10.25 17.56 -8.60
N SER A 520 -10.93 16.48 -8.20
CA SER A 520 -11.32 16.15 -6.83
C SER A 520 -10.78 14.75 -6.46
N PRO A 521 -9.71 14.67 -5.66
CA PRO A 521 -9.10 13.39 -5.26
C PRO A 521 -10.05 12.40 -4.60
N THR A 522 -9.94 11.14 -5.02
CA THR A 522 -10.69 10.00 -4.49
C THR A 522 -9.93 9.20 -3.44
N PHE A 523 -8.60 9.36 -3.35
CA PHE A 523 -7.70 8.63 -2.45
C PHE A 523 -7.71 7.11 -2.67
N GLY A 524 -7.97 6.70 -3.91
CA GLY A 524 -8.09 5.31 -4.32
C GLY A 524 -8.57 5.23 -5.77
N GLY A 525 -9.37 4.22 -6.10
CA GLY A 525 -9.98 4.12 -7.43
C GLY A 525 -10.89 5.32 -7.77
N PHE A 526 -11.05 5.63 -9.05
CA PHE A 526 -11.78 6.81 -9.50
C PHE A 526 -13.31 6.69 -9.41
N HIS A 527 -13.85 5.46 -9.37
CA HIS A 527 -15.30 5.18 -9.31
C HIS A 527 -15.90 5.43 -7.90
N ALA A 528 -15.63 6.62 -7.35
CA ALA A 528 -15.99 7.07 -6.00
C ALA A 528 -16.89 8.32 -6.05
N PRO A 529 -18.16 8.23 -6.50
CA PRO A 529 -19.04 9.38 -6.74
C PRO A 529 -19.35 10.23 -5.48
N ALA A 530 -19.18 9.64 -4.28
CA ALA A 530 -19.23 10.39 -3.03
C ALA A 530 -18.14 11.49 -2.94
N ARG A 531 -17.03 11.35 -3.68
CA ARG A 531 -15.90 12.27 -3.73
C ARG A 531 -15.96 13.27 -4.88
N PHE A 532 -16.90 13.14 -5.81
CA PHE A 532 -17.08 14.11 -6.89
C PHE A 532 -17.32 15.51 -6.30
N THR A 533 -16.73 16.51 -6.94
CA THR A 533 -16.93 17.90 -6.59
C THR A 533 -18.30 18.37 -7.12
N THR A 534 -18.76 19.54 -6.67
CA THR A 534 -19.92 20.19 -7.25
C THR A 534 -19.45 21.22 -8.27
N VAL A 535 -20.07 21.25 -9.44
CA VAL A 535 -19.90 22.37 -10.38
C VAL A 535 -21.19 23.20 -10.38
N THR A 536 -21.04 24.52 -10.48
CA THR A 536 -22.17 25.47 -10.58
C THR A 536 -22.05 26.21 -11.91
N LEU A 537 -23.10 26.16 -12.72
CA LEU A 537 -23.14 26.86 -14.00
C LEU A 537 -23.37 28.35 -13.79
N ARG A 538 -22.58 29.22 -14.42
CA ARG A 538 -22.58 30.68 -14.22
C ARG A 538 -22.83 31.48 -15.48
#